data_AF-A0A4Q1TM22-F1
#
_entry.id   AF-A0A4Q1TM22-F1
#
_cell.length_a   1.000
_cell.length_b   1.000
_cell.length_c   1.000
_cell.angle_alpha   90.00
_cell.angle_beta   90.00
_cell.angle_gamma   90.00
#
_symmetry.space_group_name_H-M   'P 1'
#
loop_
_entity.id
_entity.type
_entity.pdbx_description
1 polymer ?
#
loop_
_entity_poly.entity_id
_entity_poly.type
_entity_poly.pdbx_seq_one_letter_code
_entity_poly.pdbx_strand_id
1 'polypeptide(L)'
;MATNISILVLAMIATGMAIMIYQRRKYFYLGTFFIGQGMTSTVINLKNSGHYVINITDVSENPKSPASFKIEEGSFSKNGAIIDLKPEKLSTFTYPNSQALMTNNWGGHEESESESHQISLQDHALMLSGKTLQPLNQGKVVTVKQFIQNKKKSKSTKA
;
A
#
# COMPACT_ATOMS: atom_id res chain seq x y z
N MET A 1 18.42 -7.94 48.19
CA MET A 1 18.71 -8.64 46.91
C MET A 1 17.52 -8.57 45.95
N ALA A 2 16.30 -8.91 46.38
CA ALA A 2 15.08 -8.82 45.56
C ALA A 2 14.78 -7.41 45.01
N THR A 3 14.96 -6.36 45.81
CA THR A 3 14.71 -4.95 45.42
C THR A 3 15.60 -4.48 44.27
N ASN A 4 16.87 -4.88 44.24
CA ASN A 4 17.79 -4.50 43.16
C ASN A 4 17.43 -5.19 41.84
N ILE A 5 16.92 -6.43 41.91
CA ILE A 5 16.43 -7.17 40.74
C ILE A 5 15.15 -6.50 40.21
N SER A 6 14.22 -6.11 41.09
CA SER A 6 12.98 -5.42 40.69
C SER A 6 13.25 -4.07 40.02
N ILE A 7 14.20 -3.28 40.51
CA ILE A 7 14.60 -1.99 39.89
C ILE A 7 15.17 -2.22 38.49
N LEU A 8 16.03 -3.24 38.33
CA LEU A 8 16.67 -3.56 37.06
C LEU A 8 15.66 -4.03 36.01
N VAL A 9 14.66 -4.82 36.41
CA VAL A 9 13.54 -5.23 35.54
C VAL A 9 12.69 -4.03 35.10
N LEU A 10 12.34 -3.13 36.01
CA LEU A 10 11.58 -1.91 35.68
C LEU A 10 12.35 -1.00 34.72
N ALA A 11 13.66 -0.85 34.92
CA ALA A 11 14.51 -0.07 34.02
C ALA A 11 14.54 -0.65 32.59
N MET A 12 14.62 -1.98 32.45
CA MET A 12 14.56 -2.63 31.13
C MET A 12 13.21 -2.42 30.43
N ILE A 13 12.09 -2.53 31.15
CA ILE A 13 10.76 -2.29 30.59
C ILE A 13 10.62 -0.84 30.11
N ALA A 14 11.02 0.12 30.95
CA ALA A 14 10.98 1.55 30.59
C ALA A 14 11.84 1.85 29.35
N THR A 15 13.04 1.25 29.28
CA THR A 15 13.94 1.39 28.12
C THR A 15 13.31 0.80 26.86
N GLY A 16 12.72 -0.40 26.95
CA GLY A 16 12.00 -1.03 25.83
C GLY A 16 10.84 -0.18 25.32
N MET A 17 10.03 0.39 26.22
CA MET A 17 8.94 1.31 25.84
C MET A 17 9.46 2.57 25.15
N ALA A 18 10.54 3.17 25.65
CA ALA A 18 11.14 4.36 25.04
C ALA A 18 11.63 4.09 23.61
N ILE A 19 12.29 2.94 23.38
CA ILE A 19 12.74 2.52 22.06
C ILE A 19 11.55 2.30 21.12
N MET A 20 10.49 1.63 21.59
CA MET A 20 9.29 1.39 20.79
C MET A 20 8.62 2.70 20.35
N ILE A 21 8.49 3.66 21.27
CA ILE A 21 7.91 4.99 20.98
C ILE A 21 8.76 5.74 19.96
N TYR A 22 10.08 5.73 20.12
CA TYR A 22 11.00 6.35 19.17
C TYR A 22 10.86 5.75 17.76
N GLN A 23 10.84 4.41 17.65
CA GLN A 23 10.69 3.74 16.37
C GLN A 23 9.34 4.04 15.72
N ARG A 24 8.24 4.00 16.48
CA ARG A 24 6.91 4.36 15.96
C ARG A 24 6.89 5.77 15.40
N ARG A 25 7.47 6.75 16.11
CA ARG A 25 7.54 8.15 15.62
C ARG A 25 8.45 8.31 14.41
N LYS A 26 9.55 7.55 14.34
CA LYS A 26 10.50 7.67 13.23
C LYS A 26 9.97 7.03 11.95
N TYR A 27 9.28 5.90 12.08
CA TYR A 27 8.88 5.02 10.97
C TYR A 27 7.35 4.90 10.80
N PHE A 28 6.56 5.83 11.34
CA PHE A 28 5.09 5.84 11.18
C PHE A 28 4.64 5.84 9.71
N TYR A 29 5.51 6.28 8.81
CA TYR A 29 5.27 6.35 7.38
C TYR A 29 5.42 4.99 6.67
N LEU A 30 5.91 3.96 7.35
CA LEU A 30 5.98 2.59 6.82
C LEU A 30 4.71 1.84 7.18
N GLY A 31 4.15 1.09 6.22
CA GLY A 31 2.92 0.35 6.41
C GLY A 31 2.04 0.35 5.17
N THR A 32 0.79 -0.07 5.36
CA THR A 32 -0.25 -0.01 4.33
C THR A 32 -1.19 1.14 4.63
N PHE A 33 -1.57 1.88 3.61
CA PHE A 33 -2.47 3.01 3.71
C PHE A 33 -3.52 2.98 2.61
N PHE A 34 -4.65 3.62 2.88
CA PHE A 34 -5.81 3.71 2.00
C PHE A 34 -6.23 5.15 1.76
N ILE A 35 -6.69 5.40 0.55
CA ILE A 35 -7.43 6.61 0.19
C ILE A 35 -8.54 6.23 -0.80
N GLY A 36 -9.76 6.66 -0.49
CA GLY A 36 -10.91 6.58 -1.39
C GLY A 36 -11.28 7.96 -1.90
N GLN A 37 -11.53 8.08 -3.20
CA GLN A 37 -11.98 9.31 -3.84
C GLN A 37 -13.03 8.99 -4.91
N GLY A 38 -14.30 9.25 -4.58
CA GLY A 38 -15.41 8.89 -5.46
C GLY A 38 -15.42 7.40 -5.75
N MET A 39 -15.33 7.05 -7.04
CA MET A 39 -15.31 5.67 -7.52
C MET A 39 -13.90 5.08 -7.70
N THR A 40 -12.87 5.79 -7.22
CA THR A 40 -11.49 5.34 -7.19
C THR A 40 -11.09 4.98 -5.76
N SER A 41 -10.42 3.85 -5.61
CA SER A 41 -9.81 3.43 -4.35
C SER A 41 -8.34 3.10 -4.56
N THR A 42 -7.49 3.59 -3.67
CA THR A 42 -6.05 3.46 -3.78
C THR A 42 -5.50 2.90 -2.48
N VAL A 43 -4.75 1.80 -2.56
CA VAL A 43 -4.06 1.16 -1.45
C VAL A 43 -2.57 1.21 -1.70
N ILE A 44 -1.81 1.80 -0.79
CA ILE A 44 -0.37 2.03 -0.91
C ILE A 44 0.33 1.25 0.20
N ASN A 45 1.36 0.49 -0.13
CA ASN A 45 2.22 -0.16 0.85
C ASN A 45 3.65 0.36 0.74
N LEU A 46 4.15 0.96 1.80
CA LEU A 46 5.53 1.45 1.93
C LEU A 46 6.33 0.48 2.79
N LYS A 47 7.29 -0.22 2.19
CA LYS A 47 8.11 -1.23 2.89
C LYS A 47 9.41 -0.63 3.42
N ASN A 48 9.91 -1.21 4.50
CA ASN A 48 11.21 -0.87 5.07
C ASN A 48 12.40 -1.05 4.09
N SER A 49 12.23 -1.88 3.06
CA SER A 49 13.22 -2.10 2.00
C SER A 49 13.36 -0.90 1.05
N GLY A 50 12.53 0.14 1.17
CA GLY A 50 12.49 1.25 0.21
C GLY A 50 11.72 0.94 -1.06
N HIS A 51 10.94 -0.14 -1.08
CA HIS A 51 10.04 -0.47 -2.20
C HIS A 51 8.59 -0.16 -1.81
N TYR A 52 7.81 0.25 -2.80
CA TYR A 52 6.38 0.43 -2.64
C TYR A 52 5.58 -0.35 -3.67
N VAL A 53 4.31 -0.55 -3.35
CA VAL A 53 3.30 -1.04 -4.29
C VAL A 53 2.04 -0.21 -4.09
N ILE A 54 1.46 0.27 -5.18
CA ILE A 54 0.14 0.90 -5.19
C ILE A 54 -0.82 0.01 -5.95
N ASN A 55 -1.99 -0.22 -5.39
CA ASN A 55 -3.11 -0.83 -6.07
C ASN A 55 -4.22 0.20 -6.20
N ILE A 56 -4.58 0.53 -7.43
CA ILE A 56 -5.63 1.51 -7.74
C ILE A 56 -6.77 0.73 -8.37
N THR A 57 -7.97 0.88 -7.83
CA THR A 57 -9.19 0.31 -8.40
C THR A 57 -10.09 1.45 -8.82
N ASP A 58 -10.35 1.54 -10.11
CA ASP A 58 -11.27 2.51 -10.70
C ASP A 58 -12.54 1.77 -11.16
N VAL A 59 -13.68 2.15 -10.61
CA VAL A 59 -14.99 1.67 -11.06
C VAL A 59 -15.82 2.85 -11.59
N SER A 60 -16.86 2.55 -12.36
CA SER A 60 -17.82 3.56 -12.80
C SER A 60 -19.08 3.49 -11.94
N GLU A 61 -19.81 4.61 -11.81
CA GLU A 61 -21.15 4.63 -11.21
C GLU A 61 -22.11 3.67 -11.94
N ASN A 62 -21.95 3.53 -13.25
CA ASN A 62 -22.68 2.52 -14.01
C ASN A 62 -21.95 1.17 -13.90
N PRO A 63 -22.56 0.14 -13.26
CA PRO A 63 -21.91 -1.15 -13.05
C PRO A 63 -21.63 -1.92 -14.34
N LYS A 64 -22.27 -1.55 -15.47
CA LYS A 64 -22.03 -2.16 -16.79
C LYS A 64 -20.87 -1.52 -17.54
N SER A 65 -20.38 -0.37 -17.10
CA SER A 65 -19.22 0.29 -17.71
C SER A 65 -17.92 -0.40 -17.33
N PRO A 66 -16.85 -0.27 -18.13
CA PRO A 66 -15.55 -0.85 -17.82
C PRO A 66 -15.02 -0.41 -16.45
N ALA A 67 -14.31 -1.31 -15.80
CA ALA A 67 -13.56 -1.06 -14.57
C ALA A 67 -12.09 -1.34 -14.80
N SER A 68 -11.21 -0.80 -13.95
CA SER A 68 -9.77 -1.09 -14.04
C SER A 68 -9.17 -1.36 -12.67
N PHE A 69 -8.16 -2.23 -12.68
CA PHE A 69 -7.26 -2.45 -11.56
C PHE A 69 -5.84 -2.16 -12.03
N LYS A 70 -5.19 -1.18 -11.40
CA LYS A 70 -3.83 -0.77 -11.74
C LYS A 70 -2.90 -1.14 -10.61
N ILE A 71 -1.72 -1.62 -10.97
CA ILE A 71 -0.65 -1.96 -10.03
C ILE A 71 0.56 -1.13 -10.41
N GLU A 72 0.95 -0.22 -9.53
CA GLU A 72 2.20 0.50 -9.63
C GLU A 72 3.22 -0.11 -8.66
N GLU A 73 4.44 -0.30 -9.14
CA GLU A 73 5.57 -0.77 -8.34
C GLU A 73 6.75 0.15 -8.56
N GLY A 74 7.52 0.36 -7.49
CA GLY A 74 8.73 1.14 -7.58
C GLY A 74 9.48 1.24 -6.27
N SER A 75 10.37 2.22 -6.22
CA SER A 75 11.19 2.54 -5.05
C SER A 75 10.84 3.92 -4.51
N PHE A 76 11.14 4.15 -3.23
CA PHE A 76 10.91 5.45 -2.62
C PHE A 76 12.09 5.88 -1.74
N SER A 77 12.27 7.19 -1.65
CA SER A 77 13.22 7.81 -0.73
C SER A 77 12.51 8.81 0.18
N LYS A 78 12.85 8.80 1.46
CA LYS A 78 12.37 9.81 2.42
C LYS A 78 13.41 10.92 2.55
N ASN A 79 13.01 12.15 2.24
CA ASN A 79 13.81 13.35 2.45
C ASN A 79 13.05 14.31 3.37
N GLY A 80 13.44 14.34 4.65
CA GLY A 80 12.75 15.15 5.66
C GLY A 80 11.28 14.79 5.80
N ALA A 81 10.41 15.74 5.44
CA ALA A 81 8.96 15.63 5.49
C ALA A 81 8.33 15.18 4.14
N ILE A 82 9.13 14.74 3.18
CA ILE A 82 8.65 14.28 1.86
C ILE A 82 9.11 12.84 1.64
N ILE A 83 8.24 12.04 1.05
CA ILE A 83 8.56 10.73 0.47
C ILE A 83 8.38 10.86 -1.04
N ASP A 84 9.50 10.75 -1.76
CA ASP A 84 9.52 10.76 -3.22
C ASP A 84 9.30 9.32 -3.71
N LEU A 85 8.19 9.09 -4.42
CA LEU A 85 7.92 7.83 -5.10
C LEU A 85 8.56 7.88 -6.49
N LYS A 86 9.33 6.84 -6.81
CA LYS A 86 9.99 6.63 -8.10
C LYS A 86 9.36 5.40 -8.74
N PRO A 87 8.35 5.58 -9.61
CA PRO A 87 7.73 4.48 -10.30
C PRO A 87 8.73 3.79 -11.22
N GLU A 88 8.68 2.47 -11.22
CA GLU A 88 9.45 1.62 -12.13
C GLU A 88 8.51 0.95 -13.13
N LYS A 89 7.28 0.65 -12.71
CA LYS A 89 6.29 -0.03 -13.54
C LYS A 89 4.86 0.34 -13.14
N LEU A 90 4.01 0.53 -14.15
CA LEU A 90 2.56 0.58 -14.00
C LEU A 90 1.91 -0.44 -14.94
N SER A 91 1.14 -1.37 -14.36
CA SER A 91 0.34 -2.36 -15.09
C SER A 91 -1.14 -2.10 -14.89
N THR A 92 -1.87 -1.93 -15.99
CA THR A 92 -3.31 -1.71 -16.00
C THR A 92 -4.03 -2.96 -16.47
N PHE A 93 -4.96 -3.46 -15.65
CA PHE A 93 -5.85 -4.57 -15.98
C PHE A 93 -7.26 -4.03 -16.20
N THR A 94 -7.79 -4.20 -17.40
CA THR A 94 -9.10 -3.67 -17.79
C THR A 94 -10.15 -4.78 -17.76
N TYR A 95 -11.30 -4.45 -17.18
CA TYR A 95 -12.45 -5.32 -17.03
C TYR A 95 -13.63 -4.75 -17.80
N PRO A 96 -14.45 -5.59 -18.44
CA PRO A 96 -15.63 -5.13 -19.15
C PRO A 96 -16.67 -4.49 -18.23
N ASN A 97 -16.72 -4.90 -16.96
CA ASN A 97 -17.64 -4.37 -15.95
C ASN A 97 -17.17 -4.69 -14.51
N SER A 98 -17.87 -4.14 -13.51
CA SER A 98 -17.56 -4.35 -12.09
C SER A 98 -17.70 -5.80 -11.65
N GLN A 99 -18.66 -6.56 -12.21
CA GLN A 99 -18.82 -7.99 -11.91
C GLN A 99 -17.60 -8.81 -12.36
N ALA A 100 -17.03 -8.48 -13.52
CA ALA A 100 -15.80 -9.09 -14.02
C ALA A 100 -14.60 -8.76 -13.14
N LEU A 101 -14.52 -7.54 -12.58
CA LEU A 101 -13.50 -7.17 -11.59
C LEU A 101 -13.59 -8.04 -10.33
N MET A 102 -14.79 -8.21 -9.77
CA MET A 102 -15.02 -9.02 -8.56
C MET A 102 -14.67 -10.50 -8.74
N THR A 103 -14.76 -11.01 -9.98
CA THR A 103 -14.40 -12.39 -10.34
C THR A 103 -12.99 -12.51 -10.94
N ASN A 104 -12.23 -11.42 -10.96
CA ASN A 104 -10.89 -11.33 -11.57
C ASN A 104 -10.85 -11.81 -13.04
N ASN A 105 -11.88 -11.49 -13.81
CA ASN A 105 -11.99 -11.81 -15.23
C ASN A 105 -11.62 -10.60 -16.10
N TRP A 106 -10.36 -10.17 -16.04
CA TRP A 106 -9.87 -9.09 -16.90
C TRP A 106 -9.80 -9.52 -18.36
N GLY A 107 -10.17 -8.59 -19.26
CA GLY A 107 -10.16 -8.76 -20.70
C GLY A 107 -8.90 -8.22 -21.38
N GLY A 108 -8.20 -7.27 -20.75
CA GLY A 108 -6.96 -6.68 -21.26
C GLY A 108 -5.92 -6.44 -20.17
N HIS A 109 -4.66 -6.37 -20.57
CA HIS A 109 -3.52 -6.01 -19.73
C HIS A 109 -2.54 -5.16 -20.55
N GLU A 110 -2.20 -4.00 -20.03
CA GLU A 110 -1.27 -3.06 -20.65
C GLU A 110 -0.26 -2.56 -19.62
N GLU A 111 0.96 -2.27 -20.09
CA GLU A 111 2.00 -1.64 -19.29
C GLU A 111 2.22 -0.22 -19.82
N SER A 112 2.37 0.72 -18.91
CA SER A 112 2.62 2.12 -19.24
C SER A 112 3.69 2.70 -18.34
N GLU A 113 4.21 3.87 -18.73
CA GLU A 113 4.98 4.71 -17.83
C GLU A 113 4.05 5.28 -16.75
N SER A 114 4.62 5.55 -15.58
CA SER A 114 3.90 6.23 -14.50
C SER A 114 4.60 7.53 -14.13
N GLU A 115 3.81 8.46 -13.60
CA GLU A 115 4.27 9.76 -13.18
C GLU A 115 4.88 9.70 -11.77
N SER A 116 5.91 10.52 -11.54
CA SER A 116 6.45 10.64 -10.18
C SER A 116 5.42 11.27 -9.26
N HIS A 117 5.30 10.72 -8.05
CA HIS A 117 4.36 11.20 -7.04
C HIS A 117 5.11 11.48 -5.72
N GLN A 118 4.58 12.42 -4.94
CA GLN A 118 5.12 12.75 -3.62
C GLN A 118 4.07 12.53 -2.54
N ILE A 119 4.51 11.96 -1.42
CA ILE A 119 3.74 11.88 -0.18
C ILE A 119 4.35 12.86 0.81
N SER A 120 3.56 13.81 1.31
CA SER A 120 4.01 14.73 2.36
C SER A 120 3.67 14.21 3.74
N LEU A 121 4.55 14.48 4.71
CA LEU A 121 4.37 14.18 6.12
C LEU A 121 3.96 15.47 6.82
N GLN A 122 2.69 15.56 7.23
CA GLN A 122 2.13 16.72 7.93
C GLN A 122 1.41 16.24 9.19
N ASP A 123 1.72 16.83 10.34
CA ASP A 123 1.05 16.55 11.63
C ASP A 123 0.90 15.05 11.97
N HIS A 124 1.96 14.26 11.71
CA HIS A 124 1.97 12.80 11.91
C HIS A 124 0.99 12.02 11.02
N ALA A 125 0.53 12.64 9.94
CA ALA A 125 -0.25 12.04 8.88
C ALA A 125 0.56 12.01 7.58
N LEU A 126 0.24 11.05 6.72
CA LEU A 126 0.71 11.03 5.35
C LEU A 126 -0.34 11.64 4.45
N MET A 127 0.07 12.48 3.50
CA MET A 127 -0.82 13.08 2.52
C MET A 127 -0.35 12.80 1.11
N LEU A 128 -1.25 12.33 0.26
CA LEU A 128 -1.05 12.15 -1.18
C LEU A 128 -2.04 13.03 -1.91
N SER A 129 -1.56 13.87 -2.83
CA SER A 129 -2.40 14.78 -3.64
C SER A 129 -3.39 15.61 -2.80
N GLY A 130 -2.94 16.09 -1.64
CA GLY A 130 -3.76 16.91 -0.73
C GLY A 130 -4.78 16.14 0.13
N LYS A 131 -4.73 14.81 0.13
CA LYS A 131 -5.64 13.94 0.90
C LYS A 131 -4.88 13.08 1.89
N THR A 132 -5.42 12.96 3.10
CA THR A 132 -4.83 12.15 4.17
C THR A 132 -4.97 10.66 3.86
N LEU A 133 -3.84 9.95 3.91
CA LEU A 133 -3.77 8.51 3.81
C LEU A 133 -4.15 7.87 5.14
N GLN A 134 -5.16 7.02 5.12
CA GLN A 134 -5.64 6.32 6.31
C GLN A 134 -4.83 5.04 6.53
N PRO A 135 -4.21 4.82 7.70
CA PRO A 135 -3.47 3.60 7.96
C PRO A 135 -4.41 2.38 7.96
N LEU A 136 -3.99 1.32 7.27
CA LEU A 136 -4.67 0.03 7.25
C LEU A 136 -3.90 -0.97 8.11
N ASN A 137 -4.53 -1.42 9.19
CA ASN A 137 -3.98 -2.49 10.04
C ASN A 137 -4.02 -3.86 9.35
N GLN A 138 -4.91 -4.02 8.38
CA GLN A 138 -5.11 -5.24 7.60
C GLN A 138 -5.42 -4.84 6.15
N GLY A 139 -4.77 -5.52 5.20
CA GLY A 139 -4.86 -5.19 3.79
C GLY A 139 -3.54 -5.52 3.11
N LYS A 140 -3.61 -6.42 2.12
CA LYS A 140 -2.44 -6.84 1.36
C LYS A 140 -2.54 -6.21 -0.02
N VAL A 141 -1.57 -5.38 -0.35
CA VAL A 141 -1.32 -5.04 -1.75
C VAL A 141 -0.85 -6.27 -2.50
N VAL A 142 -1.14 -6.31 -3.79
CA VAL A 142 -0.78 -7.40 -4.69
C VAL A 142 0.18 -6.84 -5.73
N THR A 143 1.29 -7.54 -5.93
CA THR A 143 2.24 -7.22 -7.01
C THR A 143 1.75 -7.77 -8.34
N VAL A 144 2.23 -7.25 -9.46
CA VAL A 144 1.93 -7.72 -10.82
C VAL A 144 2.19 -9.22 -10.94
N LYS A 145 3.34 -9.68 -10.43
CA LYS A 145 3.71 -11.10 -10.41
C LYS A 145 2.68 -11.95 -9.64
N GLN A 146 2.28 -11.51 -8.45
CA GLN A 146 1.29 -12.23 -7.65
C GLN A 146 -0.09 -12.23 -8.33
N PHE A 147 -0.47 -11.10 -8.91
CA PHE A 147 -1.76 -10.92 -9.56
C PHE A 147 -1.94 -11.86 -10.76
N ILE A 148 -0.93 -11.93 -11.64
CA ILE A 148 -0.93 -12.81 -12.81
C ILE A 148 -0.88 -14.29 -12.40
N GLN A 149 -0.08 -14.63 -11.38
CA GLN A 149 0.01 -16.02 -10.90
C GLN A 149 -1.30 -16.54 -10.31
N ASN A 150 -2.05 -15.70 -9.59
CA ASN A 150 -3.34 -16.08 -9.02
C ASN A 150 -4.38 -16.43 -10.10
N LYS A 151 -4.37 -15.76 -11.25
CA LYS A 151 -5.24 -16.11 -12.39
C LYS A 151 -4.92 -17.50 -12.94
N LYS A 152 -3.63 -17.85 -13.07
CA LYS A 152 -3.18 -19.16 -13.60
C LYS A 152 -3.63 -20.31 -12.70
N LYS A 153 -3.56 -20.15 -11.37
CA LYS A 153 -4.04 -21.16 -10.41
C LYS A 153 -5.55 -21.39 -10.52
N SER A 154 -6.36 -20.34 -10.67
CA SER A 154 -7.82 -20.51 -10.82
C SER A 154 -8.24 -21.30 -12.07
N LYS A 155 -7.40 -21.29 -13.13
CA LYS A 155 -7.62 -22.09 -14.34
C LYS A 155 -7.24 -23.56 -14.15
N SER A 156 -6.22 -23.87 -13.35
CA SER A 156 -5.75 -25.27 -13.20
C SER A 156 -6.59 -26.10 -12.22
N THR A 157 -7.40 -25.47 -11.36
CA THR A 157 -8.32 -26.19 -10.44
C THR A 157 -9.67 -26.52 -11.10
N LYS A 158 -9.87 -26.14 -12.36
CA LYS A 158 -11.07 -26.46 -13.17
C LYS A 158 -10.77 -27.44 -14.32
N ALA A 159 -9.65 -28.17 -14.26
CA ALA A 159 -9.30 -29.23 -15.19
C ALA A 159 -9.43 -30.59 -14.53
#